data_AF-A0A7T5R8J8-F1
#
_entry.id   AF-A0A7T5R8J8-F1
#
_cell.length_a   1.000
_cell.length_b   1.000
_cell.length_c   1.000
_cell.angle_alpha   90.00
_cell.angle_beta   90.00
_cell.angle_gamma   90.00
#
_symmetry.space_group_name_H-M   'P 1'
#
loop_
_entity.id
_entity.type
_entity.pdbx_description
1 polymer ?
#
loop_
_entity_poly.entity_id
_entity_poly.type
_entity_poly.pdbx_seq_one_letter_code
_entity_poly.pdbx_strand_id
1 'polypeptide(L)'
;MGYVDNVKSVLIHPSEFFSKMPVTGGYAEPAKFAAINLAIGGLLSGIVSFLGLAAALSLFGLKGVGAGVDSIPISVVASIVGGLVGLFLGSGVIQVVMGFLGGKGTYEGTVRVFGSTSATQLLTWIPLVGILAGLYGIYLNVVGLAQVHGVSKLKAFAGLVIPIVVLIILATVFFAATFASVLGGLAATG
;
A
#
# COMPACT_ATOMS: atom_id res chain seq x y z
N MET A 1 10.14 -21.87 5.83
CA MET A 1 8.67 -21.99 5.93
C MET A 1 8.09 -22.03 4.53
N GLY A 2 7.00 -22.77 4.31
CA GLY A 2 6.26 -22.67 3.06
C GLY A 2 5.63 -21.28 2.90
N TYR A 3 5.26 -20.91 1.68
CA TYR A 3 4.62 -19.61 1.39
C TYR A 3 3.33 -19.41 2.20
N VAL A 4 2.45 -20.42 2.24
CA VAL A 4 1.18 -20.38 2.98
C VAL A 4 1.41 -20.20 4.48
N ASP A 5 2.40 -20.89 5.05
CA ASP A 5 2.74 -20.74 6.47
C ASP A 5 3.23 -19.33 6.77
N ASN A 6 4.00 -18.74 5.86
CA ASN A 6 4.49 -17.36 6.01
C ASN A 6 3.33 -16.36 6.00
N VAL A 7 2.40 -16.49 5.05
CA VAL A 7 1.18 -15.68 5.00
C VAL A 7 0.36 -15.82 6.29
N LYS A 8 0.14 -17.05 6.76
CA LYS A 8 -0.59 -17.30 8.02
C LYS A 8 0.13 -16.68 9.22
N SER A 9 1.45 -16.81 9.30
CA SER A 9 2.23 -16.24 10.39
C SER A 9 2.09 -14.71 10.44
N VAL A 10 2.16 -14.04 9.29
CA VAL A 10 1.93 -12.59 9.20
C VAL A 10 0.50 -12.21 9.57
N LEU A 11 -0.52 -12.89 9.01
CA LEU A 11 -1.92 -12.49 9.13
C LEU A 11 -2.60 -12.93 10.45
N ILE A 12 -2.09 -13.97 11.10
CA ILE A 12 -2.72 -14.57 12.28
C ILE A 12 -1.88 -14.30 13.54
N HIS A 13 -0.55 -14.29 13.42
CA HIS A 13 0.38 -14.13 14.53
C HIS A 13 1.38 -12.97 14.32
N PRO A 14 0.90 -11.75 14.01
CA PRO A 14 1.77 -10.66 13.56
C PRO A 14 2.83 -10.24 14.56
N SER A 15 2.50 -10.13 15.84
CA SER A 15 3.47 -9.76 16.88
C SER A 15 4.60 -10.78 16.99
N GLU A 16 4.27 -12.07 16.92
CA GLU A 16 5.27 -13.13 16.95
C GLU A 16 6.13 -13.10 15.68
N PHE A 17 5.49 -12.99 14.51
CA PHE A 17 6.16 -12.89 13.23
C PHE A 17 7.18 -11.75 13.21
N PHE A 18 6.74 -10.51 13.51
CA PHE A 18 7.61 -9.34 13.46
C PHE A 18 8.71 -9.38 14.53
N SER A 19 8.48 -10.01 15.69
CA SER A 19 9.53 -10.16 16.71
C SER A 19 10.67 -11.08 16.29
N LYS A 20 10.39 -12.07 15.43
CA LYS A 20 11.35 -13.06 14.93
C LYS A 20 11.89 -12.74 13.53
N MET A 21 11.29 -11.78 12.84
CA MET A 21 11.64 -11.40 11.48
C MET A 21 13.10 -10.90 11.42
N PRO A 22 13.96 -11.46 10.55
CA PRO A 22 15.30 -10.93 10.33
C PRO A 22 15.23 -9.49 9.85
N VAL A 23 16.07 -8.60 10.39
CA VAL A 23 16.14 -7.18 9.97
C VAL A 23 17.27 -6.90 8.96
N THR A 24 18.05 -7.94 8.62
CA THR A 24 19.15 -7.93 7.65
C THR A 24 19.10 -9.19 6.78
N GLY A 25 19.83 -9.19 5.66
CA GLY A 25 19.87 -10.29 4.68
C GLY A 25 19.44 -9.89 3.26
N GLY A 26 19.31 -8.60 2.97
CA GLY A 26 19.01 -8.05 1.65
C GLY A 26 17.51 -7.94 1.33
N TYR A 27 17.22 -7.36 0.17
CA TYR A 27 15.86 -6.99 -0.23
C TYR A 27 15.13 -8.05 -1.08
N ALA A 28 15.84 -9.09 -1.53
CA ALA A 28 15.28 -10.08 -2.46
C ALA A 28 14.14 -10.89 -1.85
N GLU A 29 14.29 -11.34 -0.60
CA GLU A 29 13.24 -12.09 0.11
C GLU A 29 11.94 -11.29 0.30
N PRO A 30 11.94 -10.09 0.92
CA PRO A 30 10.73 -9.31 1.08
C PRO A 30 10.12 -8.85 -0.26
N ALA A 31 10.95 -8.56 -1.27
CA ALA A 31 10.47 -8.20 -2.60
C ALA A 31 9.79 -9.37 -3.32
N LYS A 32 10.37 -10.59 -3.24
CA LYS A 32 9.75 -11.80 -3.82
C LYS A 32 8.42 -12.11 -3.15
N PHE A 33 8.35 -12.05 -1.82
CA PHE A 33 7.11 -12.29 -1.09
C PHE A 33 6.04 -11.26 -1.47
N ALA A 34 6.41 -9.98 -1.55
CA ALA A 34 5.52 -8.92 -2.01
C ALA A 34 5.06 -9.12 -3.45
N ALA A 35 5.97 -9.44 -4.38
CA ALA A 35 5.64 -9.64 -5.78
C ALA A 35 4.61 -10.76 -5.97
N ILE A 36 4.72 -11.87 -5.21
CA ILE A 36 3.74 -12.96 -5.25
C ILE A 36 2.37 -12.48 -4.75
N ASN A 37 2.33 -11.81 -3.60
CA ASN A 37 1.07 -11.30 -3.03
C ASN A 37 0.41 -10.26 -3.95
N LEU A 38 1.21 -9.37 -4.55
CA LEU A 38 0.76 -8.35 -5.50
C LEU A 38 0.28 -8.95 -6.81
N ALA A 39 0.93 -10.00 -7.32
CA ALA A 39 0.50 -10.71 -8.52
C ALA A 39 -0.87 -11.36 -8.30
N ILE A 40 -1.03 -12.08 -7.18
CA ILE A 40 -2.29 -12.73 -6.82
C ILE A 40 -3.39 -11.69 -6.57
N GLY A 41 -3.11 -10.67 -5.77
CA GLY A 41 -4.07 -9.60 -5.47
C GLY A 41 -4.48 -8.83 -6.72
N GLY A 42 -3.53 -8.52 -7.61
CA GLY A 42 -3.77 -7.82 -8.87
C GLY A 42 -4.58 -8.63 -9.87
N LEU A 43 -4.37 -9.95 -9.92
CA LEU A 43 -5.16 -10.87 -10.73
C LEU A 43 -6.60 -10.93 -10.24
N LEU A 44 -6.80 -11.18 -8.94
CA LEU A 44 -8.13 -11.30 -8.34
C LEU A 44 -8.90 -9.99 -8.43
N SER A 45 -8.24 -8.87 -8.15
CA SER A 45 -8.84 -7.53 -8.29
C SER A 45 -9.21 -7.23 -9.74
N GLY A 46 -8.34 -7.57 -10.70
CA GLY A 46 -8.63 -7.42 -12.14
C GLY A 46 -9.87 -8.21 -12.57
N ILE A 47 -9.99 -9.46 -12.13
CA ILE A 47 -11.17 -10.30 -12.40
C ILE A 47 -12.43 -9.67 -11.82
N VAL A 48 -12.40 -9.23 -10.56
CA VAL A 48 -13.56 -8.62 -9.89
C VAL A 48 -13.97 -7.31 -10.57
N SER A 49 -13.02 -6.45 -10.90
CA SER A 49 -13.27 -5.19 -11.60
C SER A 49 -13.88 -5.44 -12.98
N PHE A 50 -13.37 -6.41 -13.73
CA PHE A 50 -13.91 -6.82 -15.01
C PHE A 50 -15.37 -7.29 -14.88
N LEU A 51 -15.65 -8.22 -13.96
CA LEU A 51 -17.00 -8.75 -13.73
C LEU A 51 -17.96 -7.66 -13.26
N GLY A 52 -17.51 -6.75 -12.39
CA GLY A 52 -18.31 -5.61 -11.93
C GLY A 52 -18.68 -4.65 -13.05
N LEU A 53 -17.73 -4.31 -13.91
CA LEU A 53 -17.98 -3.46 -15.09
C LEU A 53 -18.92 -4.16 -16.09
N ALA A 54 -18.69 -5.43 -16.37
CA ALA A 54 -19.53 -6.25 -17.24
C ALA A 54 -20.99 -6.26 -16.77
N ALA A 55 -21.20 -6.51 -15.47
CA ALA A 55 -22.51 -6.49 -14.85
C ALA A 55 -23.14 -5.10 -14.95
N ALA A 56 -22.40 -4.03 -14.62
CA ALA A 56 -22.90 -2.67 -14.70
C ALA A 56 -23.36 -2.28 -16.12
N LEU A 57 -22.56 -2.56 -17.15
CA LEU A 57 -22.91 -2.26 -18.54
C LEU A 57 -24.11 -3.07 -19.03
N SER A 58 -24.26 -4.32 -18.56
CA SER A 58 -25.41 -5.15 -18.90
C SER A 58 -26.74 -4.57 -18.41
N LEU A 59 -26.74 -3.85 -17.28
CA LEU A 59 -27.93 -3.13 -16.76
C LEU A 59 -28.37 -1.99 -17.68
N PHE A 60 -27.45 -1.43 -18.48
CA PHE A 60 -27.71 -0.40 -19.48
C PHE A 60 -27.97 -0.97 -20.89
N GLY A 61 -28.16 -2.29 -21.04
CA GLY A 61 -28.45 -2.93 -22.33
C GLY A 61 -27.27 -2.98 -23.30
N LEU A 62 -26.07 -2.59 -22.85
CA LEU A 62 -24.85 -2.60 -23.64
C LEU A 62 -24.25 -4.02 -23.64
N LYS A 63 -24.36 -4.73 -24.76
CA LYS A 63 -23.74 -6.06 -24.96
C LYS A 63 -22.43 -5.90 -25.74
N GLY A 64 -21.30 -6.31 -25.16
CA GLY A 64 -19.99 -6.20 -25.82
C GLY A 64 -18.78 -6.38 -24.89
N VAL A 65 -18.87 -7.26 -23.89
CA VAL A 65 -17.85 -7.45 -22.82
C VAL A 65 -16.61 -8.22 -23.32
N GLY A 66 -16.13 -7.92 -24.53
CA GLY A 66 -14.77 -8.27 -24.94
C GLY A 66 -13.75 -7.22 -24.50
N ALA A 67 -14.17 -5.94 -24.41
CA ALA A 67 -13.32 -4.78 -24.21
C ALA A 67 -12.70 -4.61 -22.80
N GLY A 68 -12.81 -5.62 -21.92
CA GLY A 68 -12.35 -5.55 -20.53
C GLY A 68 -11.45 -6.69 -20.08
N VAL A 69 -11.41 -7.82 -20.79
CA VAL A 69 -10.57 -8.97 -20.40
C VAL A 69 -9.08 -8.63 -20.53
N ASP A 70 -8.74 -7.83 -21.54
CA ASP A 70 -7.39 -7.31 -21.79
C ASP A 70 -6.86 -6.44 -20.64
N SER A 71 -7.74 -5.97 -19.74
CA SER A 71 -7.35 -5.19 -18.56
C SER A 71 -6.76 -6.03 -17.43
N ILE A 72 -6.98 -7.36 -17.42
CA ILE A 72 -6.49 -8.24 -16.36
C ILE A 72 -4.97 -8.39 -16.38
N PRO A 73 -4.30 -8.66 -17.53
CA PRO A 73 -2.84 -8.64 -17.57
C PRO A 73 -2.26 -7.29 -17.13
N ILE A 74 -2.91 -6.19 -17.53
CA ILE A 74 -2.49 -4.83 -17.15
C ILE A 74 -2.62 -4.63 -15.63
N SER A 75 -3.70 -5.11 -15.00
CA SER A 75 -3.87 -4.96 -13.55
C SER A 75 -2.82 -5.74 -12.76
N VAL A 76 -2.43 -6.93 -13.22
CA VAL A 76 -1.36 -7.73 -12.60
C VAL A 76 -0.02 -7.00 -12.71
N VAL A 77 0.36 -6.57 -13.91
CA VAL A 77 1.62 -5.85 -14.13
C VAL A 77 1.67 -4.54 -13.34
N ALA A 78 0.59 -3.77 -13.38
CA ALA A 78 0.48 -2.52 -12.62
C ALA A 78 0.58 -2.77 -11.12
N SER A 79 -0.04 -3.84 -10.59
CA SER A 79 0.03 -4.19 -9.17
C SER A 79 1.43 -4.59 -8.73
N ILE A 80 2.14 -5.38 -9.54
CA ILE A 80 3.52 -5.79 -9.23
C ILE A 80 4.46 -4.58 -9.30
N VAL A 81 4.44 -3.84 -10.41
CA VAL A 81 5.35 -2.71 -10.63
C VAL A 81 5.05 -1.59 -9.64
N GLY A 82 3.79 -1.14 -9.58
CA GLY A 82 3.36 -0.08 -8.67
C GLY A 82 3.52 -0.48 -7.20
N GLY A 83 3.21 -1.72 -6.86
CA GLY A 83 3.36 -2.23 -5.50
C GLY A 83 4.80 -2.37 -5.05
N LEU A 84 5.73 -2.81 -5.91
CA LEU A 84 7.15 -2.86 -5.58
C LEU A 84 7.76 -1.45 -5.51
N VAL A 85 7.42 -0.57 -6.45
CA VAL A 85 7.83 0.85 -6.38
C VAL A 85 7.32 1.49 -5.09
N GLY A 86 6.04 1.30 -4.77
CA GLY A 86 5.43 1.79 -3.54
C GLY A 86 6.06 1.19 -2.28
N LEU A 87 6.44 -0.08 -2.30
CA LEU A 87 7.15 -0.73 -1.21
C LEU A 87 8.51 -0.07 -0.96
N PHE A 88 9.33 0.16 -1.99
CA PHE A 88 10.66 0.76 -1.80
C PHE A 88 10.60 2.26 -1.51
N LEU A 89 9.81 3.02 -2.27
CA LEU A 89 9.66 4.47 -2.07
C LEU A 89 8.95 4.78 -0.74
N GLY A 90 7.85 4.06 -0.47
CA GLY A 90 7.10 4.18 0.78
C GLY A 90 7.97 3.85 1.99
N SER A 91 8.76 2.78 1.91
CA SER A 91 9.73 2.46 2.97
C SER A 91 10.76 3.56 3.17
N GLY A 92 11.12 4.31 2.11
CA GLY A 92 12.12 5.38 2.19
C GLY A 92 11.57 6.57 2.96
N VAL A 93 10.35 6.98 2.62
CA VAL A 93 9.62 8.03 3.32
C VAL A 93 9.43 7.65 4.79
N ILE A 94 8.96 6.43 5.07
CA ILE A 94 8.75 5.97 6.44
C ILE A 94 10.07 5.86 7.20
N GLN A 95 11.15 5.40 6.59
CA GLN A 95 12.47 5.35 7.24
C GLN A 95 12.90 6.74 7.73
N VAL A 96 12.74 7.77 6.90
CA VAL A 96 13.07 9.15 7.25
C VAL A 96 12.21 9.65 8.42
N VAL A 97 10.89 9.48 8.33
CA VAL A 97 9.97 9.93 9.39
C VAL A 97 10.25 9.19 10.70
N MET A 98 10.48 7.89 10.66
CA MET A 98 10.79 7.10 11.86
C MET A 98 12.09 7.56 12.51
N GLY A 99 13.09 7.97 11.73
CA GLY A 99 14.31 8.61 12.24
C GLY A 99 14.03 9.84 13.09
N PHE A 100 13.15 10.74 12.63
CA PHE A 100 12.72 11.92 13.40
C PHE A 100 11.93 11.56 14.67
N LEU A 101 11.24 10.42 14.69
CA LEU A 101 10.50 9.93 15.86
C LEU A 101 11.37 9.16 16.87
N GLY A 102 12.69 9.07 16.62
CA GLY A 102 13.67 8.37 17.45
C GLY A 102 13.76 6.87 17.17
N GLY A 103 13.28 6.43 16.00
CA GLY A 103 13.42 5.05 15.53
C GLY A 103 14.87 4.69 15.22
N LYS A 104 15.27 3.49 15.60
CA LYS A 104 16.63 2.94 15.41
C LYS A 104 16.70 1.85 14.34
N GLY A 105 15.60 1.64 13.62
CA GLY A 105 15.49 0.61 12.59
C GLY A 105 16.23 1.00 11.32
N THR A 106 16.52 0.00 10.49
CA THR A 106 17.16 0.20 9.18
C THR A 106 16.11 0.33 8.08
N TYR A 107 16.51 0.92 6.95
CA TYR A 107 15.69 0.94 5.75
C TYR A 107 15.29 -0.48 5.32
N GLU A 108 16.21 -1.44 5.42
CA GLU A 108 15.93 -2.85 5.14
C GLU A 108 14.85 -3.42 6.07
N GLY A 109 14.92 -3.12 7.37
CA GLY A 109 13.86 -3.49 8.30
C GLY A 109 12.49 -2.92 7.89
N THR A 110 12.44 -1.65 7.47
CA THR A 110 11.21 -1.02 6.99
C THR A 110 10.67 -1.70 5.72
N VAL A 111 11.54 -1.99 4.75
CA VAL A 111 11.18 -2.74 3.53
C VAL A 111 10.64 -4.11 3.86
N ARG A 112 11.22 -4.81 4.86
CA ARG A 112 10.74 -6.13 5.29
C ARG A 112 9.37 -6.08 5.96
N VAL A 113 9.07 -5.02 6.72
CA VAL A 113 7.72 -4.81 7.27
C VAL A 113 6.73 -4.66 6.13
N PHE A 114 6.98 -3.77 5.18
CA PHE A 114 6.08 -3.49 4.07
C PHE A 114 5.93 -4.71 3.15
N GLY A 115 7.04 -5.40 2.88
CA GLY A 115 7.05 -6.64 2.12
C GLY A 115 6.21 -7.73 2.79
N SER A 116 6.29 -7.87 4.11
CA SER A 116 5.49 -8.86 4.85
C SER A 116 4.01 -8.47 4.89
N THR A 117 3.70 -7.20 5.18
CA THR A 117 2.32 -6.68 5.23
C THR A 117 1.59 -6.82 3.88
N SER A 118 2.30 -6.93 2.76
CA SER A 118 1.69 -7.21 1.45
C SER A 118 0.81 -8.46 1.42
N ALA A 119 0.93 -9.38 2.39
CA ALA A 119 0.03 -10.52 2.55
C ALA A 119 -1.46 -10.13 2.61
N THR A 120 -1.78 -8.90 3.04
CA THR A 120 -3.17 -8.40 3.05
C THR A 120 -3.76 -8.25 1.64
N GLN A 121 -2.91 -8.12 0.61
CA GLN A 121 -3.33 -8.02 -0.80
C GLN A 121 -4.06 -9.28 -1.31
N LEU A 122 -3.93 -10.40 -0.60
CA LEU A 122 -4.67 -11.62 -0.89
C LEU A 122 -6.18 -11.50 -0.57
N LEU A 123 -6.55 -10.49 0.22
CA LEU A 123 -7.91 -10.29 0.73
C LEU A 123 -8.57 -9.02 0.19
N THR A 124 -7.82 -8.14 -0.48
CA THR A 124 -8.28 -6.81 -0.90
C THR A 124 -9.33 -6.83 -2.01
N TRP A 125 -9.38 -7.90 -2.81
CA TRP A 125 -10.33 -8.05 -3.91
C TRP A 125 -11.78 -8.33 -3.46
N ILE A 126 -11.96 -8.81 -2.23
CA ILE A 126 -13.28 -9.11 -1.68
C ILE A 126 -13.86 -7.78 -1.16
N PRO A 127 -15.05 -7.31 -1.58
CA PRO A 127 -15.51 -5.94 -1.29
C PRO A 127 -15.37 -5.45 0.16
N LEU A 128 -16.31 -5.73 1.06
CA LEU A 128 -16.26 -5.23 2.45
C LEU A 128 -15.04 -5.75 3.22
N VAL A 129 -14.59 -6.96 2.90
CA VAL A 129 -13.40 -7.58 3.50
C VAL A 129 -12.12 -6.85 3.10
N GLY A 130 -12.06 -6.26 1.91
CA GLY A 130 -10.90 -5.54 1.41
C GLY A 130 -10.67 -4.23 2.17
N ILE A 131 -11.74 -3.56 2.57
CA ILE A 131 -11.67 -2.40 3.48
C ILE A 131 -11.08 -2.84 4.83
N LEU A 132 -11.60 -3.94 5.39
CA LEU A 132 -11.08 -4.49 6.64
C LEU A 132 -9.62 -4.95 6.52
N ALA A 133 -9.24 -5.55 5.39
CA ALA A 133 -7.87 -5.97 5.10
C ALA A 133 -6.92 -4.77 4.99
N GLY A 134 -7.39 -3.65 4.42
CA GLY A 134 -6.64 -2.39 4.38
C GLY A 134 -6.40 -1.82 5.77
N LEU A 135 -7.45 -1.74 6.60
CA LEU A 135 -7.32 -1.31 8.00
C LEU A 135 -6.41 -2.23 8.81
N TYR A 136 -6.52 -3.54 8.59
CA TYR A 136 -5.65 -4.53 9.20
C TYR A 136 -4.19 -4.37 8.74
N GLY A 137 -3.96 -4.04 7.46
CA GLY A 137 -2.63 -3.72 6.94
C GLY A 137 -1.98 -2.52 7.64
N ILE A 138 -2.76 -1.50 7.98
CA ILE A 138 -2.27 -0.38 8.81
C ILE A 138 -1.83 -0.90 10.18
N TYR A 139 -2.65 -1.72 10.83
CA TYR A 139 -2.30 -2.35 12.10
C TYR A 139 -1.01 -3.19 12.01
N LEU A 140 -0.86 -4.03 10.97
CA LEU A 140 0.35 -4.83 10.74
C LEU A 140 1.59 -3.96 10.57
N ASN A 141 1.50 -2.89 9.78
CA ASN A 141 2.59 -1.93 9.63
C ASN A 141 2.95 -1.27 10.97
N VAL A 142 1.97 -0.89 11.79
CA VAL A 142 2.24 -0.33 13.13
C VAL A 142 3.00 -1.33 14.01
N VAL A 143 2.57 -2.59 14.03
CA VAL A 143 3.23 -3.64 14.82
C VAL A 143 4.66 -3.88 14.32
N GLY A 144 4.83 -4.06 13.02
CA GLY A 144 6.14 -4.32 12.41
C GLY A 144 7.10 -3.14 12.55
N LEU A 145 6.64 -1.92 12.31
CA LEU A 145 7.47 -0.72 12.46
C LEU A 145 7.85 -0.47 13.92
N ALA A 146 6.91 -0.63 14.87
CA ALA A 146 7.22 -0.48 16.29
C ALA A 146 8.32 -1.45 16.72
N GLN A 147 8.24 -2.71 16.26
CA GLN A 147 9.23 -3.73 16.56
C GLN A 147 10.60 -3.43 15.91
N VAL A 148 10.62 -3.16 14.61
CA VAL A 148 11.86 -2.94 13.84
C VAL A 148 12.57 -1.65 14.25
N HIS A 149 11.81 -0.60 14.56
CA HIS A 149 12.39 0.69 14.94
C HIS A 149 12.60 0.86 16.45
N GLY A 150 12.09 -0.06 17.27
CA GLY A 150 12.20 0.03 18.73
C GLY A 150 11.46 1.25 19.30
N VAL A 151 10.28 1.57 18.74
CA VAL A 151 9.45 2.70 19.18
C VAL A 151 8.09 2.21 19.69
N SER A 152 7.37 3.08 20.40
CA SER A 152 5.99 2.77 20.79
C SER A 152 5.08 2.65 19.57
N LYS A 153 3.99 1.87 19.69
CA LYS A 153 2.98 1.73 18.64
C LYS A 153 2.36 3.08 18.23
N LEU A 154 2.23 4.00 19.19
CA LEU A 154 1.75 5.36 18.90
C LEU A 154 2.72 6.13 17.99
N LYS A 155 4.04 6.03 18.23
CA LYS A 155 5.04 6.62 17.35
C LYS A 155 5.06 5.95 15.98
N ALA A 156 4.97 4.62 15.92
CA ALA A 156 4.88 3.91 14.64
C ALA A 156 3.64 4.32 13.83
N PHE A 157 2.48 4.47 14.49
CA PHE A 157 1.26 4.97 13.87
C PHE A 157 1.42 6.42 13.39
N ALA A 158 1.96 7.31 14.23
CA ALA A 158 2.27 8.67 13.82
C ALA A 158 3.22 8.70 12.60
N GLY A 159 4.19 7.79 12.55
CA GLY A 159 5.10 7.63 11.41
C GLY A 159 4.38 7.32 10.09
N LEU A 160 3.28 6.58 10.13
CA LEU A 160 2.43 6.31 8.96
C LEU A 160 1.55 7.51 8.58
N VAL A 161 1.09 8.30 9.56
CA VAL A 161 0.16 9.41 9.36
C VAL A 161 0.86 10.70 8.92
N ILE A 162 2.05 10.99 9.45
CA ILE A 162 2.81 12.22 9.19
C ILE A 162 3.01 12.47 7.68
N PRO A 163 3.49 11.51 6.86
CA PRO A 163 3.62 11.72 5.42
C PRO A 163 2.31 12.14 4.75
N ILE A 164 1.19 11.54 5.16
CA ILE A 164 -0.14 11.83 4.60
C ILE A 164 -0.54 13.27 4.94
N VAL A 165 -0.37 13.68 6.19
CA VAL A 165 -0.67 15.04 6.65
C VAL A 165 0.19 16.06 5.93
N VAL A 166 1.50 15.79 5.76
CA VAL A 166 2.41 16.67 5.02
C VAL A 166 1.97 16.83 3.56
N LEU A 167 1.61 15.72 2.89
CA LEU A 167 1.12 15.77 1.51
C LEU A 167 -0.20 16.56 1.39
N ILE A 168 -1.13 16.40 2.33
CA ILE A 168 -2.38 17.18 2.37
C ILE A 168 -2.09 18.67 2.49
N ILE A 169 -1.21 19.07 3.43
CA ILE A 169 -0.84 20.48 3.62
C ILE A 169 -0.21 21.05 2.34
N LEU A 170 0.74 20.33 1.74
CA LEU A 170 1.41 20.76 0.51
C LEU A 170 0.42 20.90 -0.65
N ALA A 171 -0.51 19.95 -0.81
CA ALA A 171 -1.55 20.01 -1.83
C ALA A 171 -2.46 21.23 -1.60
N THR A 172 -2.93 21.47 -0.38
CA THR A 172 -3.78 22.62 -0.04
C THR A 172 -3.08 23.95 -0.33
N VAL A 173 -1.80 24.09 0.06
CA VAL A 173 -1.02 25.31 -0.22
C VAL A 173 -0.84 25.52 -1.71
N PHE A 174 -0.50 24.47 -2.46
CA PHE A 174 -0.36 24.53 -3.91
C PHE A 174 -1.66 24.96 -4.60
N PHE A 175 -2.79 24.34 -4.24
CA PHE A 175 -4.10 24.70 -4.79
C PHE A 175 -4.48 26.14 -4.44
N ALA A 176 -4.26 26.58 -3.20
CA ALA A 176 -4.54 27.97 -2.81
C ALA A 176 -3.70 28.98 -3.61
N ALA A 177 -2.42 28.70 -3.84
CA ALA A 177 -1.54 29.56 -4.64
C ALA A 177 -1.97 29.64 -6.10
N THR A 178 -2.29 28.50 -6.72
CA THR A 178 -2.78 28.48 -8.12
C THR A 178 -4.12 29.20 -8.24
N PHE A 179 -5.04 28.99 -7.30
CA PHE A 179 -6.33 29.67 -7.28
C PHE A 179 -6.19 31.19 -7.16
N ALA A 180 -5.33 31.67 -6.25
CA ALA A 180 -5.04 33.10 -6.11
C ALA A 180 -4.45 33.71 -7.39
N SER A 181 -3.53 32.99 -8.06
CA SER A 181 -2.95 33.45 -9.33
C SER A 181 -3.97 33.57 -10.46
N VAL A 182 -4.91 32.62 -10.56
CA VAL A 182 -6.00 32.64 -11.56
C VAL A 182 -6.95 33.81 -11.30
N LEU A 183 -7.34 34.04 -10.04
CA LEU A 183 -8.19 35.19 -9.68
C LEU A 183 -7.50 36.53 -9.96
N GLY A 184 -6.21 36.65 -9.64
CA GLY A 184 -5.43 37.86 -9.94
C GLY A 184 -5.32 38.12 -11.45
N GLY A 185 -5.13 37.07 -12.25
CA GLY A 185 -5.11 37.17 -13.71
C GLY A 185 -6.46 37.62 -14.29
N LEU A 186 -7.58 37.06 -13.81
CA LEU A 186 -8.92 37.46 -14.24
C LEU A 186 -9.23 38.93 -13.89
N ALA A 187 -8.86 39.36 -12.68
CA ALA A 187 -9.05 40.74 -12.23
C ALA A 187 -8.22 41.76 -13.03
N ALA A 188 -7.11 41.33 -13.66
CA ALA A 188 -6.29 42.18 -14.52
C ALA A 188 -6.81 42.28 -15.97
N THR A 189 -7.78 41.43 -16.36
CA THR A 189 -8.33 41.37 -17.73
C THR A 189 -9.72 42.01 -17.89
N GLY A 190 -10.35 42.45 -16.80
CA GLY A 190 -11.64 43.16 -16.80
C GLY A 190 -11.48 44.62 -16.42
#